data_AF-A0A820SMP4-F1
#
_entry.id   AF-A0A820SMP4-F1
#
_cell.length_a   1.000
_cell.length_b   1.000
_cell.length_c   1.000
_cell.angle_alpha   90.00
_cell.angle_beta   90.00
_cell.angle_gamma   90.00
#
_symmetry.space_group_name_H-M   'P 1'
#
loop_
_entity.id
_entity.type
_entity.pdbx_description
1 polymer ?
#
loop_
_entity_poly.entity_id
_entity_poly.type
_entity_poly.pdbx_seq_one_letter_code
_entity_poly.pdbx_strand_id
1 'polypeptide(L)'
;MTNTPVSVRNYFKLDFLLARSHVILRQVFKNRYRLFTNGQLWKDSLKCGKKYLANVISKSKKFNLTTVQKTLVRNGDSNEWDLTTLTSLLLNTDRPKTLNTAQIQQLDNEDKMLI
;
A
#
# COMPACT_ATOMS: atom_id res chain seq x y z
N MET A 1 -41.31 -10.39 -2.06
CA MET A 1 -39.85 -10.57 -1.91
C MET A 1 -39.20 -10.18 -3.21
N THR A 2 -38.56 -9.02 -3.27
CA THR A 2 -37.88 -8.53 -4.47
C THR A 2 -36.61 -9.36 -4.67
N ASN A 3 -36.62 -10.23 -5.69
CA ASN A 3 -35.42 -10.95 -6.13
C ASN A 3 -34.38 -9.91 -6.57
N THR A 4 -33.45 -9.58 -5.67
CA THR A 4 -32.32 -8.73 -6.01
C THR A 4 -31.58 -9.43 -7.16
N PRO A 5 -31.44 -8.79 -8.34
CA PRO A 5 -30.82 -9.42 -9.49
C PRO A 5 -29.43 -9.95 -9.13
N VAL A 6 -29.04 -11.10 -9.67
CA VAL A 6 -27.74 -11.75 -9.41
C VAL A 6 -26.57 -10.78 -9.64
N SER A 7 -26.70 -9.87 -10.61
CA SER A 7 -25.74 -8.80 -10.89
C SER A 7 -25.52 -7.84 -9.72
N VAL A 8 -26.60 -7.40 -9.06
CA VAL A 8 -26.54 -6.50 -7.89
C VAL A 8 -25.89 -7.21 -6.71
N ARG A 9 -26.21 -8.50 -6.48
CA ARG A 9 -25.57 -9.31 -5.42
C ARG A 9 -24.07 -9.51 -5.67
N ASN A 10 -23.67 -9.72 -6.92
CA ASN A 10 -22.27 -9.86 -7.30
C ASN A 10 -21.50 -8.55 -7.17
N TYR A 11 -22.14 -7.41 -7.48
CA TYR A 11 -21.57 -6.08 -7.26
C TYR A 11 -21.28 -5.82 -5.76
N PHE A 12 -22.25 -6.04 -4.88
CA PHE A 12 -22.03 -5.89 -3.43
C PHE A 12 -20.95 -6.83 -2.89
N LYS A 13 -20.87 -8.06 -3.40
CA LYS A 13 -19.79 -8.99 -3.04
C LYS A 13 -18.43 -8.48 -3.50
N LEU A 14 -18.33 -7.94 -4.71
CA LEU A 14 -17.08 -7.37 -5.24
C LEU A 14 -16.66 -6.14 -4.44
N ASP A 15 -17.56 -5.21 -4.16
CA ASP A 15 -17.27 -4.04 -3.33
C ASP A 15 -16.83 -4.43 -1.92
N PHE A 16 -17.49 -5.43 -1.32
CA PHE A 16 -17.10 -5.95 -0.01
C PHE A 16 -15.70 -6.59 -0.03
N LEU A 17 -15.39 -7.37 -1.08
CA LEU A 17 -14.07 -7.98 -1.26
C LEU A 17 -12.99 -6.94 -1.52
N LEU A 18 -13.30 -5.88 -2.28
CA LEU A 18 -12.40 -4.75 -2.55
C LEU A 18 -12.12 -3.97 -1.26
N ALA A 19 -13.16 -3.62 -0.50
CA ALA A 19 -13.03 -2.90 0.77
C ALA A 19 -12.18 -3.70 1.78
N ARG A 20 -12.41 -5.02 1.88
CA ARG A 20 -11.61 -5.90 2.74
C ARG A 20 -10.15 -5.98 2.28
N SER A 21 -9.92 -6.07 0.97
CA SER A 21 -8.58 -6.09 0.39
C SER A 21 -7.82 -4.79 0.66
N HIS A 22 -8.48 -3.64 0.58
CA HIS A 22 -7.86 -2.35 0.92
C HIS A 22 -7.34 -2.28 2.35
N VAL A 23 -8.13 -2.74 3.33
CA VAL A 23 -7.71 -2.74 4.73
C VAL A 23 -6.44 -3.59 4.91
N ILE A 24 -6.42 -4.78 4.31
CA ILE A 24 -5.27 -5.69 4.38
C ILE A 24 -4.04 -5.05 3.72
N LEU A 25 -4.17 -4.52 2.50
CA LEU A 25 -3.05 -3.91 1.77
C LEU A 25 -2.50 -2.67 2.48
N ARG A 26 -3.36 -1.86 3.11
CA ARG A 26 -2.92 -0.76 3.98
C ARG A 26 -2.11 -1.27 5.16
N GLN A 27 -2.55 -2.36 5.79
CA GLN A 27 -1.83 -2.95 6.91
C GLN A 27 -0.46 -3.49 6.47
N VAL A 28 -0.40 -4.19 5.33
CA VAL A 28 0.87 -4.65 4.74
C VAL A 28 1.80 -3.47 4.48
N PHE A 29 1.29 -2.40 3.86
CA PHE A 29 2.09 -1.18 3.63
C PHE A 29 2.65 -0.60 4.93
N LYS A 30 1.80 -0.42 5.96
CA LYS A 30 2.23 0.14 7.25
C LYS A 30 3.27 -0.74 7.94
N ASN A 31 3.13 -2.07 7.86
CA ASN A 31 4.11 -3.01 8.38
C ASN A 31 5.45 -2.90 7.65
N ARG A 32 5.43 -2.88 6.31
CA ARG A 32 6.64 -2.72 5.49
C ARG A 32 7.32 -1.39 5.74
N TYR A 33 6.55 -0.30 5.81
CA TYR A 33 7.07 1.02 6.18
C TYR A 33 7.81 0.97 7.51
N ARG A 34 7.22 0.33 8.52
CA ARG A 34 7.83 0.18 9.85
C ARG A 34 9.16 -0.57 9.76
N LEU A 35 9.21 -1.67 9.01
CA LEU A 35 10.46 -2.41 8.78
C LEU A 35 11.52 -1.54 8.08
N PHE A 36 11.12 -0.75 7.09
CA PHE A 36 12.05 0.03 6.28
C PHE A 36 12.54 1.32 6.94
N THR A 37 11.86 1.76 8.00
CA THR A 37 12.15 3.01 8.70
C THR A 37 12.60 2.77 10.14
N ASN A 38 13.21 1.61 10.41
CA ASN A 38 13.75 1.24 11.72
C ASN A 38 12.71 1.36 12.86
N GLY A 39 11.48 0.89 12.59
CA GLY A 39 10.41 0.85 13.58
C GLY A 39 9.49 2.07 13.61
N GLN A 40 9.69 3.09 12.77
CA GLN A 40 8.77 4.23 12.73
C GLN A 40 7.38 3.81 12.24
N LEU A 41 6.35 4.25 12.95
CA LEU A 41 4.96 3.99 12.55
C LEU A 41 4.53 5.01 11.50
N TRP A 42 3.79 4.55 10.49
CA TRP A 42 3.12 5.44 9.55
C TRP A 42 2.07 6.26 10.31
N LYS A 43 2.16 7.59 10.18
CA LYS A 43 1.17 8.52 10.72
C LYS A 43 0.44 9.16 9.56
N ASP A 44 -0.85 8.91 9.45
CA ASP A 44 -1.72 9.44 8.40
C ASP A 44 -1.74 10.98 8.44
N SER A 45 -0.77 11.60 7.75
CA SER A 45 -0.46 13.02 7.87
C SER A 45 0.39 13.51 6.71
N LEU A 46 0.18 14.78 6.33
CA LEU A 46 0.93 15.46 5.26
C LEU A 46 2.45 15.41 5.47
N LYS A 47 2.91 15.50 6.72
CA LYS A 47 4.33 15.45 7.06
C LYS A 47 4.93 14.07 6.77
N CYS A 48 4.23 12.99 7.14
CA CYS A 48 4.68 11.63 6.90
C CYS A 48 4.70 11.32 5.40
N GLY A 49 3.62 11.68 4.69
CA GLY A 49 3.51 11.55 3.23
C GLY A 49 4.63 12.25 2.47
N LYS A 50 4.85 13.54 2.75
CA LYS A 50 5.96 14.31 2.14
C LYS A 50 7.33 13.70 2.44
N LYS A 51 7.59 13.30 3.68
CA LYS A 51 8.86 12.67 4.07
C LYS A 51 9.08 11.34 3.34
N TYR A 52 8.04 10.53 3.22
CA TYR A 52 8.11 9.26 2.51
C TYR A 52 8.41 9.46 1.02
N LEU A 53 7.69 10.36 0.34
CA LEU A 53 7.99 10.70 -1.06
C LEU A 53 9.41 11.26 -1.22
N ALA A 54 9.85 12.15 -0.33
CA ALA A 54 11.19 12.73 -0.38
C ALA A 54 12.29 11.69 -0.14
N ASN A 55 12.08 10.70 0.73
CA ASN A 55 13.14 9.73 1.08
C ASN A 55 13.13 8.46 0.21
N VAL A 56 11.95 8.01 -0.20
CA VAL A 56 11.75 6.75 -0.94
C VAL A 56 11.70 7.01 -2.44
N ILE A 57 10.99 8.03 -2.92
CA ILE A 57 10.86 8.30 -4.36
C ILE A 57 12.05 9.08 -4.93
N SER A 58 12.73 9.94 -4.15
CA SER A 58 13.89 10.66 -4.68
C SER A 58 15.15 9.81 -4.82
N LYS A 59 15.29 8.76 -3.99
CA LYS A 59 16.47 7.87 -3.99
C LYS A 59 16.31 6.66 -4.91
N SER A 60 15.08 6.21 -5.15
CA SER A 60 14.78 5.12 -6.08
C SER A 60 14.36 5.69 -7.43
N LYS A 61 15.23 5.54 -8.45
CA LYS A 61 14.95 6.00 -9.82
C LYS A 61 13.76 5.29 -10.52
N LYS A 62 12.98 4.46 -9.82
CA LYS A 62 11.99 3.54 -10.42
C LYS A 62 10.57 3.61 -9.85
N PHE A 63 10.24 4.57 -8.99
CA PHE A 63 8.84 4.78 -8.59
C PHE A 63 8.05 5.52 -9.67
N ASN A 64 7.50 4.79 -10.63
CA ASN A 64 6.53 5.29 -11.61
C ASN A 64 5.13 5.43 -10.97
N LEU A 65 5.01 6.27 -9.93
CA LEU A 65 3.69 6.75 -9.50
C LEU A 65 3.22 7.84 -10.45
N THR A 66 1.94 7.79 -10.83
CA THR A 66 1.28 8.88 -11.55
C THR A 66 1.21 10.14 -10.68
N THR A 67 0.95 11.30 -11.29
CA THR A 67 0.78 12.57 -10.55
C THR A 67 -0.33 12.49 -9.50
N VAL A 68 -1.42 11.78 -9.81
CA VAL A 68 -2.54 11.56 -8.90
C VAL A 68 -2.10 10.73 -7.69
N GLN A 69 -1.43 9.60 -7.93
CA GLN A 69 -0.93 8.74 -6.86
C GLN A 69 0.09 9.47 -5.98
N LYS A 70 1.00 10.25 -6.57
CA LYS A 70 1.94 11.09 -5.80
C LYS A 70 1.22 12.10 -4.91
N THR A 71 0.10 12.66 -5.37
CA THR A 71 -0.69 13.62 -4.59
C THR A 71 -1.37 12.94 -3.41
N LEU A 72 -2.01 11.78 -3.64
CA LEU A 72 -2.62 10.98 -2.57
C LEU A 72 -1.60 10.58 -1.49
N VAL A 73 -0.44 10.07 -1.91
CA VAL A 73 0.64 9.69 -0.97
C VAL A 73 1.23 10.91 -0.27
N ARG A 74 1.29 12.06 -0.94
CA ARG A 74 1.77 13.32 -0.34
C ARG A 74 0.87 13.77 0.78
N ASN A 75 -0.45 13.68 0.61
CA ASN A 75 -1.44 14.00 1.65
C ASN A 75 -1.28 13.09 2.86
N GLY A 76 -0.85 11.84 2.62
CA GLY A 76 -0.37 10.93 3.64
C GLY A 76 -1.45 10.17 4.38
N ASP A 77 -2.74 10.46 4.13
CA ASP A 77 -3.85 9.66 4.64
C ASP A 77 -3.97 8.37 3.82
N SER A 78 -3.54 7.26 4.41
CA SER A 78 -3.61 5.96 3.76
C SER A 78 -5.04 5.47 3.50
N ASN A 79 -6.05 6.01 4.20
CA ASN A 79 -7.44 5.61 3.98
C ASN A 79 -7.99 6.09 2.64
N GLU A 80 -7.43 7.18 2.10
CA GLU A 80 -7.80 7.75 0.80
C GLU A 80 -7.10 7.05 -0.38
N TRP A 81 -6.17 6.13 -0.11
CA TRP A 81 -5.41 5.48 -1.17
C TRP A 81 -6.23 4.38 -1.84
N ASP A 82 -6.43 4.54 -3.15
CA ASP A 82 -7.05 3.52 -3.97
C ASP A 82 -6.16 2.27 -4.11
N LEU A 83 -6.75 1.22 -4.69
CA LEU A 83 -6.09 -0.08 -4.84
C LEU A 83 -4.81 0.06 -5.68
N THR A 84 -4.88 0.85 -6.74
CA THR A 84 -3.76 1.04 -7.67
C THR A 84 -2.58 1.74 -6.99
N THR A 85 -2.86 2.72 -6.12
CA THR A 85 -1.88 3.44 -5.32
C THR A 85 -1.21 2.49 -4.34
N LEU A 86 -1.99 1.72 -3.58
CA LEU A 86 -1.48 0.74 -2.63
C LEU A 86 -0.61 -0.33 -3.30
N THR A 87 -1.08 -0.92 -4.40
CA THR A 87 -0.33 -1.92 -5.15
C THR A 87 0.96 -1.33 -5.72
N SER A 88 0.91 -0.12 -6.28
CA SER A 88 2.10 0.56 -6.80
C SER A 88 3.12 0.84 -5.71
N LEU A 89 2.68 1.21 -4.51
CA LEU A 89 3.54 1.39 -3.34
C LEU A 89 4.18 0.08 -2.91
N LEU A 90 3.40 -1.00 -2.78
CA LEU A 90 3.90 -2.29 -2.29
C LEU A 90 4.90 -2.94 -3.25
N LEU A 91 4.65 -2.88 -4.56
CA LEU A 91 5.48 -3.52 -5.58
C LEU A 91 6.75 -2.73 -5.91
N ASN A 92 6.70 -1.40 -5.84
CA ASN A 92 7.83 -0.57 -6.26
C ASN A 92 8.70 -0.09 -5.09
N THR A 93 8.38 -0.44 -3.84
CA THR A 93 9.22 -0.03 -2.70
C THR A 93 10.56 -0.75 -2.71
N ASP A 94 11.63 -0.01 -2.97
CA ASP A 94 13.00 -0.51 -2.84
C ASP A 94 13.27 -1.00 -1.41
N ARG A 95 13.72 -2.25 -1.31
CA ARG A 95 14.04 -2.88 -0.03
C ARG A 95 15.35 -2.31 0.52
N PRO A 96 15.40 -1.87 1.79
CA PRO A 96 16.65 -1.46 2.41
C PRO A 96 17.64 -2.62 2.49
N LYS A 97 18.93 -2.34 2.24
CA LYS A 97 20.02 -3.33 2.42
C LYS A 97 20.29 -3.69 3.88
N THR A 98 19.62 -3.01 4.82
CA THR A 98 19.77 -3.18 6.27
C THR A 98 18.87 -4.26 6.85
N LEU A 99 18.01 -4.89 6.05
CA LEU A 99 17.12 -5.96 6.50
C LEU A 99 17.91 -7.25 6.76
N ASN A 100 17.53 -7.98 7.80
CA ASN A 100 18.10 -9.30 8.06
C ASN A 100 17.43 -10.39 7.19
N THR A 101 18.03 -11.58 7.13
CA THR A 101 17.55 -12.69 6.29
C THR A 101 16.10 -13.08 6.59
N ALA A 102 15.70 -13.10 7.87
CA ALA A 102 14.33 -13.45 8.26
C ALA A 102 13.31 -12.41 7.77
N GLN A 103 13.62 -11.13 7.87
CA GLN A 103 12.79 -10.03 7.36
C GLN A 103 12.67 -10.07 5.83
N ILE A 104 13.77 -10.38 5.13
CA ILE A 104 13.77 -10.54 3.67
C ILE A 104 12.84 -11.70 3.27
N GLN A 105 12.97 -12.85 3.92
CA GLN A 105 12.19 -14.04 3.61
C GLN A 105 10.69 -13.86 3.93
N GLN A 106 10.37 -13.11 4.99
CA GLN A 106 8.99 -12.70 5.26
C GLN A 106 8.42 -11.86 4.10
N LEU A 107 9.17 -10.85 3.63
CA LEU A 107 8.73 -9.99 2.55
C LEU A 107 8.58 -10.73 1.22
N ASP A 108 9.48 -11.66 0.92
CA ASP A 108 9.39 -12.51 -0.29
C ASP A 108 8.14 -13.39 -0.26
N ASN A 109 7.76 -13.91 0.91
CA ASN A 109 6.54 -14.68 1.06
C ASN A 109 5.29 -13.80 0.94
N GLU A 110 5.32 -12.58 1.50
CA GLU A 110 4.23 -11.60 1.33
C GLU A 110 4.07 -11.20 -0.15
N ASP A 111 5.17 -10.96 -0.88
CA ASP A 111 5.12 -10.58 -2.30
C ASP A 111 4.53 -11.67 -3.18
N LYS A 112 4.81 -12.95 -2.90
CA LYS A 112 4.18 -14.09 -3.60
C LYS A 112 2.67 -14.17 -3.43
N MET A 113 2.13 -13.60 -2.35
CA MET A 113 0.69 -13.61 -2.07
C MET A 113 -0.03 -12.40 -2.69
N LEU A 114 0.72 -11.42 -3.22
CA LEU A 114 0.21 -10.21 -3.87
C LEU A 114 0.17 -10.33 -5.41
N ILE A 115 0.69 -11.42 -5.98
CA ILE A 115 0.78 -11.75 -7.41
C ILE A 115 -0.09 -12.98 -7.68
#